data_AF-T0Q4C6-F1
#
_entry.id   AF-T0Q4C6-F1
#
_cell.length_a   1.000
_cell.length_b   1.000
_cell.length_c   1.000
_cell.angle_alpha   90.00
_cell.angle_beta   90.00
_cell.angle_gamma   90.00
#
_symmetry.space_group_name_H-M   'P 1'
#
loop_
_entity.id
_entity.type
_entity.pdbx_description
1 polymer ?
#
loop_
_entity_poly.entity_id
_entity_poly.type
_entity_poly.pdbx_seq_one_letter_code
_entity_poly.pdbx_strand_id
1 'polypeptide(L)'
;MDLLPVLPDARVSLISAIHALNIEWVQFGMVNETAPIELYHLPVLDPSDPTFDYFAWLFLYDWAIGNREVISFQGDLGSLTVMGDTLPQLLQTVDNAQLPTVFALYALQAIRYVTFVMIMLAAVTFVYILLSRGHIQGLNMFEMSRVGGIVWIGRPLVVVRSITALCLLSTASIELQTDGVFSYFVTTPVPLLTTCLAANEVTWLVGIVNDISLVWTQDHTIAYATINSLLMWLISALISNL
;
A
#
# COMPACT_ATOMS: atom_id res chain seq x y z
N MET A 1 11.20 -4.78 44.92
CA MET A 1 10.90 -3.41 44.47
C MET A 1 11.96 -3.04 43.43
N ASP A 2 12.16 -3.90 42.43
CA ASP A 2 13.28 -3.87 41.48
C ASP A 2 12.79 -4.39 40.12
N LEU A 3 11.96 -3.59 39.44
CA LEU A 3 11.40 -3.90 38.12
C LEU A 3 11.83 -2.89 37.05
N LEU A 4 12.94 -2.19 37.27
CA LEU A 4 13.56 -1.37 36.23
C LEU A 4 14.75 -2.14 35.67
N PRO A 5 14.80 -2.41 34.35
CA PRO A 5 15.95 -3.07 33.74
C PRO A 5 17.20 -2.24 34.01
N VAL A 6 18.29 -2.92 34.41
CA VAL A 6 19.61 -2.30 34.56
C VAL A 6 20.04 -1.81 33.18
N LEU A 7 19.93 -0.50 32.97
CA LEU A 7 20.34 0.13 31.72
C LEU A 7 21.86 -0.02 31.57
N PRO A 8 22.36 -0.45 30.40
CA PRO A 8 23.78 -0.80 30.22
C PRO A 8 24.72 0.38 30.46
N ASP A 9 26.00 0.10 30.74
CA ASP A 9 27.11 1.06 30.99
C ASP A 9 27.31 2.11 29.87
N ALA A 10 26.55 2.01 28.78
CA ALA A 10 26.48 2.97 27.67
C ALA A 10 26.00 4.38 28.07
N ARG A 11 25.43 4.59 29.27
CA ARG A 11 24.97 5.93 29.71
C ARG A 11 26.08 6.98 29.75
N VAL A 12 27.26 6.62 30.25
CA VAL A 12 28.42 7.54 30.31
C VAL A 12 28.86 7.91 28.90
N SER A 13 28.81 6.96 27.97
CA SER A 13 29.07 7.19 26.55
C SER A 13 28.04 8.14 25.91
N LEU A 14 26.76 8.01 26.26
CA LEU A 14 25.70 8.84 25.67
C LEU A 14 25.80 10.29 26.12
N ILE A 15 25.98 10.54 27.42
CA ILE A 15 26.18 11.90 27.95
C ILE A 15 27.39 12.57 27.30
N SER A 16 28.52 11.84 27.20
CA SER A 16 29.71 12.38 26.52
C SER A 16 29.49 12.68 25.04
N ALA A 17 28.68 11.87 24.35
CA ALA A 17 28.37 12.07 22.94
C ALA A 17 27.46 13.30 22.74
N ILE A 18 26.50 13.54 23.64
CA ILE A 18 25.62 14.71 23.56
C ILE A 18 26.39 15.99 23.92
N HIS A 19 27.26 15.94 24.93
CA HIS A 19 28.14 17.09 25.21
C HIS A 19 29.05 17.44 24.03
N ALA A 20 29.52 16.46 23.26
CA ALA A 20 30.32 16.73 22.07
C ALA A 20 29.56 17.51 20.96
N LEU A 21 28.23 17.50 20.97
CA LEU A 21 27.40 18.23 20.02
C LEU A 21 27.21 19.71 20.39
N ASN A 22 27.56 20.11 21.64
CA ASN A 22 27.41 21.47 22.17
C ASN A 22 26.03 22.08 21.90
N ILE A 23 24.96 21.33 22.20
CA ILE A 23 23.59 21.78 21.97
C ILE A 23 23.20 22.83 23.01
N GLU A 24 22.76 23.99 22.56
CA GLU A 24 22.42 25.14 23.38
C GLU A 24 20.96 25.60 23.15
N TRP A 25 20.35 26.16 24.18
CA TRP A 25 19.20 27.06 24.03
C TRP A 25 19.68 28.47 23.83
N VAL A 26 18.90 29.22 23.06
CA VAL A 26 19.25 30.59 22.70
C VAL A 26 18.02 31.48 22.91
N GLN A 27 18.22 32.62 23.54
CA GLN A 27 17.19 33.61 23.80
C GLN A 27 17.74 35.02 23.61
N PHE A 28 16.97 35.88 22.93
CA PHE A 28 17.22 37.32 22.95
C PHE A 28 16.62 37.93 24.21
N GLY A 29 17.41 38.71 24.94
CA GLY A 29 16.97 39.34 26.18
C GLY A 29 17.61 40.70 26.40
N MET A 30 17.02 41.46 27.32
CA MET A 30 17.59 42.68 27.86
C MET A 30 17.63 42.54 29.38
N VAL A 31 18.72 42.98 30.01
CA VAL A 31 18.84 42.95 31.47
C VAL A 31 17.88 43.97 32.13
N ASN A 32 17.69 45.13 31.50
CA ASN A 32 16.79 46.20 31.92
C ASN A 32 16.18 46.88 30.69
N GLU A 33 15.09 47.65 30.85
CA GLU A 33 14.40 48.34 29.74
C GLU A 33 15.31 49.29 28.92
N THR A 34 16.41 49.76 29.51
CA THR A 34 17.37 50.66 28.86
C THR A 34 18.62 49.95 28.34
N ALA A 35 18.75 48.64 28.57
CA ALA A 35 19.91 47.86 28.15
C ALA A 35 19.80 47.44 26.67
N PRO A 36 20.93 47.25 25.97
CA PRO A 36 20.91 46.67 24.64
C PRO A 36 20.36 45.23 24.65
N ILE A 37 19.78 44.80 23.52
CA ILE A 37 19.40 43.40 23.31
C ILE A 37 20.67 42.58 23.16
N GLU A 38 20.81 41.57 23.99
CA GLU A 38 21.90 40.60 23.92
C GLU A 38 21.34 39.21 23.62
N LEU A 39 22.19 38.37 23.02
CA LEU A 39 21.91 36.96 22.80
C LEU A 39 22.41 36.17 24.00
N TYR A 40 21.50 35.61 24.77
CA TYR A 40 21.81 34.66 25.83
C TYR A 40 21.78 33.25 25.25
N HIS A 41 22.75 32.44 25.66
CA HIS A 41 22.86 31.06 25.28
C HIS A 41 23.24 30.21 26.49
N LEU A 42 22.63 29.04 26.61
CA LEU A 42 22.83 28.12 27.73
C LEU A 42 22.89 26.69 27.18
N PRO A 43 23.88 25.86 27.58
CA PRO A 43 23.91 24.46 27.19
C PRO A 43 22.66 23.74 27.69
N VAL A 44 22.08 22.90 26.84
CA VAL A 44 20.88 22.10 27.18
C VAL A 44 21.15 21.16 28.36
N LEU A 45 22.35 20.59 28.41
CA LEU A 45 22.87 19.85 29.57
C LEU A 45 24.00 20.67 30.19
N ASP A 46 23.70 21.41 31.25
CA ASP A 46 24.66 22.23 31.98
C ASP A 46 25.33 21.42 33.11
N PRO A 47 26.66 21.17 33.06
CA PRO A 47 27.36 20.50 34.15
C PRO A 47 27.31 21.26 35.49
N SER A 48 27.04 22.57 35.45
CA SER A 48 26.97 23.42 36.64
C SER A 48 25.59 23.43 37.31
N ASP A 49 24.52 23.05 36.58
CA ASP A 49 23.17 22.91 37.11
C ASP A 49 22.53 21.55 36.71
N PRO A 50 22.86 20.46 37.44
CA PRO A 50 22.29 19.15 37.16
C PRO A 50 20.80 19.04 37.54
N THR A 51 20.18 20.07 38.11
CA THR A 51 18.78 19.99 38.54
C THR A 51 17.81 20.01 37.36
N PHE A 52 18.24 20.56 36.22
CA PHE A 52 17.44 20.65 34.99
C PHE A 52 17.60 19.43 34.07
N ASP A 53 18.56 18.53 34.33
CA ASP A 53 18.91 17.39 33.47
C ASP A 53 17.69 16.54 33.09
N TYR A 54 16.77 16.31 34.03
CA TYR A 54 15.56 15.54 33.76
C TYR A 54 14.73 16.13 32.62
N PHE A 55 14.52 17.45 32.61
CA PHE A 55 13.76 18.12 31.55
C PHE A 55 14.56 18.20 30.26
N ALA A 56 15.86 18.47 30.34
CA ALA A 56 16.77 18.44 29.20
C ALA A 56 16.69 17.12 28.43
N TRP A 57 16.62 15.98 29.14
CA TRP A 57 16.46 14.67 28.53
C TRP A 57 15.12 14.46 27.82
N LEU A 58 14.03 15.09 28.29
CA LEU A 58 12.75 15.05 27.57
C LEU A 58 12.84 15.78 26.23
N PHE A 59 13.52 16.93 26.19
CA PHE A 59 13.75 17.67 24.94
C PHE A 59 14.68 16.93 23.97
N LEU A 60 15.72 16.27 24.50
CA LEU A 60 16.62 15.42 23.70
C LEU A 60 15.89 14.16 23.17
N TYR A 61 14.96 13.61 23.95
CA TYR A 61 14.11 12.52 23.50
C TYR A 61 13.18 12.98 22.36
N ASP A 62 12.55 14.15 22.48
CA ASP A 62 11.75 14.75 21.41
C ASP A 62 12.57 14.97 20.13
N TRP A 63 13.83 15.38 20.27
CA TRP A 63 14.76 15.48 19.14
C TRP A 63 15.07 14.10 18.53
N ALA A 64 15.33 13.09 19.34
CA ALA A 64 15.63 11.74 18.87
C ALA A 64 14.47 11.08 18.10
N ILE A 65 13.22 11.40 18.43
CA ILE A 65 12.03 10.92 17.72
C ILE A 65 11.60 11.83 16.54
N GLY A 66 12.31 12.94 16.31
CA GLY A 66 12.06 13.86 15.20
C GLY A 66 10.95 14.89 15.42
N ASN A 67 10.52 15.11 16.68
CA ASN A 67 9.54 16.15 17.02
C ASN A 67 10.18 17.54 17.21
N ARG A 68 11.50 17.60 17.35
CA ARG A 68 12.31 18.83 17.44
C ARG A 68 13.51 18.71 16.53
N GLU A 69 14.02 19.85 16.10
CA GLU A 69 15.25 19.94 15.31
C GLU A 69 16.36 20.61 16.10
N VAL A 70 17.58 20.16 15.85
CA VAL A 70 18.81 20.79 16.35
C VAL A 70 19.59 21.25 15.14
N ILE A 71 19.90 22.54 15.07
CA ILE A 71 20.50 23.19 13.91
C ILE A 71 21.84 23.78 14.32
N SER A 72 22.92 23.41 13.61
CA SER A 72 24.23 24.01 13.76
C SER A 72 24.42 25.14 12.77
N PHE A 73 24.42 26.38 13.26
CA PHE A 73 24.83 27.55 12.47
C PHE A 73 26.35 27.61 12.45
N GLN A 74 26.95 27.58 11.26
CA GLN A 74 28.40 27.74 11.09
C GLN A 74 28.68 29.08 10.44
N GLY A 75 29.47 29.92 11.10
CA GLY A 75 29.93 31.21 10.60
C GLY A 75 31.44 31.38 10.75
N ASP A 76 31.95 32.47 10.20
CA ASP A 76 33.39 32.76 10.16
C ASP A 76 34.03 32.93 11.55
N LEU A 77 33.21 33.31 12.54
CA LEU A 77 33.64 33.58 13.93
C LEU A 77 33.27 32.46 14.90
N GLY A 78 32.62 31.39 14.45
CA GLY A 78 32.25 30.26 15.31
C GLY A 78 31.05 29.45 14.82
N SER A 79 30.77 28.38 15.55
CA SER A 79 29.62 27.49 15.34
C SER A 79 28.68 27.57 16.54
N LEU A 80 27.38 27.69 16.29
CA LEU A 80 26.34 27.71 17.31
C LEU A 80 25.32 26.61 17.02
N THR A 81 25.26 25.59 17.87
CA THR A 81 24.29 24.49 17.76
C THR A 81 23.08 24.78 18.63
N VAL A 82 21.94 25.06 18.02
CA VAL A 82 20.72 25.51 18.71
C VAL A 82 19.65 24.43 18.65
N MET A 83 19.04 24.13 19.79
CA MET A 83 17.81 23.35 19.84
C MET A 83 16.59 24.23 19.54
N GLY A 84 15.84 23.86 18.52
CA GLY A 84 14.61 24.53 18.11
C GLY A 84 13.39 24.15 18.97
N ASP A 85 12.29 24.84 18.73
CA ASP A 85 11.02 24.51 19.38
C ASP A 85 10.35 23.26 18.75
N THR A 86 9.26 22.76 19.34
CA THR A 86 8.49 21.65 18.77
C THR A 86 8.08 21.98 17.35
N LEU A 87 8.42 21.10 16.43
CA LEU A 87 7.92 21.20 15.06
C LEU A 87 6.39 21.06 15.09
N PRO A 88 5.64 21.98 14.45
CA PRO A 88 4.22 21.77 14.28
C PRO A 88 4.02 20.50 13.47
N GLN A 89 3.24 19.56 13.98
CA GLN A 89 2.88 18.36 13.23
C GLN A 89 2.20 18.80 11.94
N LEU A 90 2.87 18.55 10.81
CA LEU A 90 2.32 18.84 9.50
C LEU A 90 1.25 17.79 9.22
N LEU A 91 0.02 18.07 9.66
CA LEU A 91 -1.15 17.25 9.37
C LEU A 91 -1.50 17.44 7.90
N GLN A 92 -0.83 16.68 7.04
CA GLN A 92 -1.24 16.58 5.64
C GLN A 92 -2.54 15.78 5.60
N THR A 93 -3.66 16.46 5.34
CA THR A 93 -4.93 15.81 5.07
C THR A 93 -4.75 14.90 3.87
N VAL A 94 -4.89 13.59 4.08
CA VAL A 94 -4.82 12.59 3.03
C VAL A 94 -5.97 12.86 2.04
N ASP A 95 -5.63 13.00 0.76
CA ASP A 95 -6.65 13.06 -0.28
C ASP A 95 -7.34 11.70 -0.36
N ASN A 96 -8.60 11.65 0.06
CA ASN A 96 -9.40 10.43 0.04
C ASN A 96 -9.50 9.82 -1.37
N ALA A 97 -9.38 10.60 -2.44
CA ALA A 97 -9.38 10.09 -3.80
C ALA A 97 -8.09 9.32 -4.16
N GLN A 98 -6.98 9.59 -3.47
CA GLN A 98 -5.71 8.91 -3.68
C GLN A 98 -5.59 7.62 -2.86
N LEU A 99 -6.57 7.31 -2.00
CA LEU A 99 -6.55 6.08 -1.22
C LEU A 99 -6.76 4.87 -2.16
N PRO A 100 -5.81 3.91 -2.21
CA PRO A 100 -5.95 2.71 -3.03
C PRO A 100 -7.22 1.90 -2.70
N THR A 101 -7.73 2.02 -1.47
CA THR A 101 -8.96 1.38 -1.01
C THR A 101 -10.19 1.87 -1.77
N VAL A 102 -10.25 3.15 -2.14
CA VAL A 102 -11.40 3.71 -2.88
C VAL A 102 -11.49 3.08 -4.26
N PHE A 103 -10.37 2.97 -4.98
CA PHE A 103 -10.32 2.26 -6.26
C PHE A 103 -10.71 0.79 -6.12
N ALA A 104 -10.21 0.10 -5.10
CA ALA A 104 -10.54 -1.30 -4.84
C ALA A 104 -12.06 -1.50 -4.59
N LEU A 105 -12.72 -0.57 -3.90
CA LEU A 105 -14.17 -0.60 -3.68
C LEU A 105 -14.95 -0.43 -4.99
N TYR A 106 -14.55 0.51 -5.84
CA TYR A 106 -15.18 0.68 -7.16
C TYR A 106 -14.99 -0.55 -8.05
N ALA A 107 -13.77 -1.10 -8.08
CA ALA A 107 -13.47 -2.33 -8.81
C ALA A 107 -14.30 -3.51 -8.29
N LEU A 108 -14.42 -3.66 -6.96
CA LEU A 108 -15.26 -4.68 -6.34
C LEU A 108 -16.74 -4.53 -6.75
N GLN A 109 -17.26 -3.31 -6.77
CA GLN A 109 -18.63 -3.05 -7.19
C GLN A 109 -18.85 -3.38 -8.67
N ALA A 110 -17.88 -3.08 -9.54
CA ALA A 110 -17.91 -3.47 -10.94
C ALA A 110 -17.91 -5.00 -11.12
N ILE A 111 -17.05 -5.71 -10.38
CA ILE A 111 -16.98 -7.18 -10.40
C ILE A 111 -18.31 -7.79 -9.94
N ARG A 112 -18.91 -7.26 -8.86
CA ARG A 112 -20.22 -7.70 -8.36
C ARG A 112 -21.31 -7.53 -9.41
N TYR A 113 -21.35 -6.37 -10.07
CA TYR A 113 -22.28 -6.10 -11.17
C TYR A 113 -22.11 -7.13 -12.30
N VAL A 114 -20.87 -7.34 -12.77
CA VAL A 114 -20.56 -8.33 -13.83
C VAL A 114 -21.06 -9.72 -13.42
N THR A 115 -20.74 -10.17 -12.21
CA THR A 115 -21.17 -11.49 -11.70
C THR A 115 -22.69 -11.61 -11.65
N PHE A 116 -23.40 -10.57 -11.18
CA PHE A 116 -24.86 -10.58 -11.14
C PHE A 116 -25.47 -10.72 -12.54
N VAL A 117 -24.99 -9.94 -13.52
CA VAL A 117 -25.47 -10.00 -14.90
C VAL A 117 -25.17 -11.38 -15.52
N MET A 118 -23.98 -11.95 -15.28
CA MET A 118 -23.64 -13.29 -15.76
C MET A 118 -24.56 -14.38 -15.17
N ILE A 119 -24.89 -14.29 -13.87
CA ILE A 119 -25.83 -15.21 -13.22
C ILE A 119 -27.23 -15.07 -13.82
N MET A 120 -27.70 -13.84 -14.05
CA MET A 120 -29.02 -13.60 -14.67
C MET A 120 -29.06 -14.15 -16.09
N LEU A 121 -28.01 -13.92 -16.88
CA LEU A 121 -27.91 -14.48 -18.22
C LEU A 121 -27.93 -16.02 -18.16
N ALA A 122 -27.21 -16.63 -17.21
CA ALA A 122 -27.16 -18.08 -17.03
C ALA A 122 -28.51 -18.67 -16.63
N ALA A 123 -29.26 -17.96 -15.78
CA ALA A 123 -30.61 -18.36 -15.41
C ALA A 123 -31.56 -18.34 -16.62
N VAL A 124 -31.50 -17.28 -17.44
CA VAL A 124 -32.33 -17.17 -18.65
C VAL A 124 -31.99 -18.25 -19.66
N THR A 125 -30.69 -18.50 -19.93
CA THR A 125 -30.27 -19.57 -20.84
C THR A 125 -30.67 -20.94 -20.30
N PHE A 126 -30.55 -21.18 -18.99
CA PHE A 126 -30.98 -22.42 -18.36
C PHE A 126 -32.50 -22.66 -18.52
N VAL A 127 -33.34 -21.66 -18.27
CA VAL A 127 -34.79 -21.75 -18.49
C VAL A 127 -35.10 -22.06 -19.96
N TYR A 128 -34.42 -21.40 -20.89
CA TYR A 128 -34.56 -21.66 -22.33
C TYR A 128 -34.21 -23.12 -22.71
N ILE A 129 -33.19 -23.69 -22.07
CA ILE A 129 -32.78 -25.09 -22.29
C ILE A 129 -33.86 -26.06 -21.80
N LEU A 130 -34.46 -25.78 -20.64
CA LEU A 130 -35.56 -26.58 -20.11
C LEU A 130 -36.78 -26.53 -21.04
N LEU A 131 -37.14 -25.35 -21.53
CA LEU A 131 -38.27 -25.17 -22.45
C LEU A 131 -38.02 -25.87 -23.80
N SER A 132 -36.79 -25.88 -24.28
CA SER A 132 -36.39 -26.60 -25.51
C SER A 132 -36.15 -28.10 -25.30
N ARG A 133 -36.42 -28.64 -24.10
CA ARG A 133 -36.19 -30.04 -23.72
C ARG A 133 -34.76 -30.51 -23.98
N GLY A 134 -33.78 -29.62 -23.84
CA GLY A 134 -32.37 -29.93 -24.06
C GLY A 134 -31.94 -30.03 -25.53
N HIS A 135 -32.79 -29.64 -26.50
CA HIS A 135 -32.41 -29.60 -27.92
C HIS A 135 -31.56 -28.36 -28.25
N ILE A 136 -30.40 -28.27 -27.62
CA ILE A 136 -29.44 -27.18 -27.81
C ILE A 136 -28.02 -27.73 -27.98
N GLN A 137 -27.22 -27.04 -28.78
CA GLN A 137 -25.81 -27.36 -28.92
C GLN A 137 -25.05 -26.85 -27.68
N GLY A 138 -24.58 -27.77 -26.83
CA GLY A 138 -23.92 -27.43 -25.57
C GLY A 138 -22.64 -26.59 -25.73
N LEU A 139 -21.99 -26.65 -26.89
CA LEU A 139 -20.83 -25.79 -27.20
C LEU A 139 -21.16 -24.30 -27.14
N ASN A 140 -22.41 -23.92 -27.44
CA ASN A 140 -22.85 -22.52 -27.34
C ASN A 140 -22.86 -22.01 -25.89
N MET A 141 -22.87 -22.92 -24.90
CA MET A 141 -22.74 -22.54 -23.49
C MET A 141 -21.34 -22.03 -23.15
N PHE A 142 -20.30 -22.53 -23.81
CA PHE A 142 -18.93 -22.03 -23.61
C PHE A 142 -18.72 -20.65 -24.26
N GLU A 143 -19.49 -20.34 -25.31
CA GLU A 143 -19.48 -19.01 -25.95
C GLU A 143 -20.31 -17.98 -25.17
N MET A 144 -21.10 -18.42 -24.19
CA MET A 144 -21.96 -17.55 -23.39
C MET A 144 -21.16 -16.57 -22.52
N SER A 145 -20.03 -17.01 -21.95
CA SER A 145 -19.13 -16.09 -21.26
C SER A 145 -18.59 -15.07 -22.26
N ARG A 146 -17.87 -15.51 -23.29
CA ARG A 146 -17.20 -14.62 -24.25
C ARG A 146 -18.15 -13.65 -24.97
N VAL A 147 -19.24 -14.14 -25.54
CA VAL A 147 -20.16 -13.34 -26.36
C VAL A 147 -21.23 -12.70 -25.49
N GLY A 148 -21.88 -13.48 -24.63
CA GLY A 148 -22.95 -12.99 -23.77
C GLY A 148 -22.45 -11.95 -22.76
N GLY A 149 -21.29 -12.19 -22.16
CA GLY A 149 -20.70 -11.24 -21.23
C GLY A 149 -20.34 -9.91 -21.90
N ILE A 150 -19.66 -9.95 -23.05
CA ILE A 150 -19.25 -8.72 -23.75
C ILE A 150 -20.45 -7.89 -24.22
N VAL A 151 -21.52 -8.53 -24.73
CA VAL A 151 -22.69 -7.83 -25.26
C VAL A 151 -23.55 -7.20 -24.15
N TRP A 152 -23.78 -7.92 -23.04
CA TRP A 152 -24.71 -7.49 -21.99
C TRP A 152 -24.06 -6.64 -20.90
N ILE A 153 -22.77 -6.83 -20.63
CA ILE A 153 -22.03 -6.06 -19.61
C ILE A 153 -21.27 -4.90 -20.24
N GLY A 154 -20.71 -5.12 -21.44
CA GLY A 154 -19.84 -4.17 -22.12
C GLY A 154 -18.36 -4.41 -21.86
N ARG A 155 -17.55 -4.12 -22.88
CA ARG A 155 -16.09 -4.35 -22.90
C ARG A 155 -15.35 -3.68 -21.72
N PRO A 156 -15.60 -2.41 -21.35
CA PRO A 156 -14.80 -1.73 -20.31
C PRO A 156 -14.92 -2.40 -18.93
N LEU A 157 -16.10 -2.84 -18.52
CA LEU A 157 -16.31 -3.49 -17.22
C LEU A 157 -15.69 -4.89 -17.18
N VAL A 158 -15.70 -5.58 -18.32
CA VAL A 158 -15.01 -6.87 -18.48
C VAL A 158 -13.48 -6.68 -18.43
N VAL A 159 -12.94 -5.58 -18.98
CA VAL A 159 -11.52 -5.20 -18.79
C VAL A 159 -11.20 -5.05 -17.31
N VAL A 160 -11.97 -4.24 -16.58
CA VAL A 160 -11.74 -4.02 -15.13
C VAL A 160 -11.73 -5.35 -14.38
N ARG A 161 -12.68 -6.23 -14.65
CA ARG A 161 -12.73 -7.57 -14.05
C ARG A 161 -11.47 -8.39 -14.36
N SER A 162 -11.05 -8.45 -15.61
CA SER A 162 -9.87 -9.22 -16.02
C SER A 162 -8.56 -8.66 -15.46
N ILE A 163 -8.42 -7.33 -15.36
CA ILE A 163 -7.27 -6.67 -14.74
C ILE A 163 -7.24 -6.98 -13.25
N THR A 164 -8.37 -6.92 -12.55
CA THR A 164 -8.40 -7.26 -11.13
C THR A 164 -7.99 -8.70 -10.86
N ALA A 165 -8.39 -9.64 -11.73
CA ALA A 165 -7.94 -11.03 -11.64
C ALA A 165 -6.43 -11.16 -11.89
N LEU A 166 -5.88 -10.47 -12.90
CA LEU A 166 -4.43 -10.41 -13.13
C LEU A 166 -3.67 -9.84 -11.93
N CYS A 167 -4.16 -8.76 -11.33
CA CYS A 167 -3.56 -8.18 -10.13
C CYS A 167 -3.56 -9.19 -8.98
N LEU A 168 -4.67 -9.89 -8.74
CA LEU A 168 -4.75 -10.93 -7.71
C LEU A 168 -3.78 -12.08 -7.97
N LEU A 169 -3.67 -12.52 -9.23
CA LEU A 169 -2.79 -13.62 -9.62
C LEU A 169 -1.29 -13.25 -9.56
N SER A 170 -0.98 -11.96 -9.77
CA SER A 170 0.38 -11.41 -9.64
C SER A 170 0.77 -11.12 -8.19
N THR A 171 -0.20 -11.01 -7.29
CA THR A 171 0.03 -10.65 -5.88
C THR A 171 0.30 -11.90 -5.04
N ALA A 172 1.46 -11.95 -4.39
CA ALA A 172 1.75 -12.99 -3.41
C ALA A 172 0.78 -12.87 -2.21
N SER A 173 0.16 -13.99 -1.82
CA SER A 173 -0.71 -14.04 -0.64
C SER A 173 0.15 -14.10 0.63
N ILE A 174 0.31 -12.94 1.27
CA ILE A 174 1.10 -12.78 2.48
C ILE A 174 0.15 -12.35 3.61
N GLU A 175 0.21 -13.08 4.72
CA GLU A 175 -0.54 -12.73 5.94
C GLU A 175 0.44 -12.30 7.03
N LEU A 176 0.11 -11.22 7.74
CA LEU A 176 0.87 -10.80 8.92
C LEU A 176 0.40 -11.63 10.11
N GLN A 177 1.30 -12.43 10.66
CA GLN A 177 1.07 -13.20 11.89
C GLN A 177 1.86 -12.61 13.05
N THR A 178 1.33 -12.74 14.26
CA THR A 178 1.93 -12.22 15.48
C THR A 178 2.02 -13.34 16.52
N ASP A 179 3.21 -13.58 17.05
CA ASP A 179 3.47 -14.55 18.15
C ASP A 179 3.53 -13.84 19.52
N GLY A 180 2.72 -12.78 19.70
CA GLY A 180 2.66 -11.94 20.90
C GLY A 180 3.83 -10.98 21.12
N VAL A 181 5.03 -11.28 20.61
CA VAL A 181 6.24 -10.45 20.77
C VAL A 181 6.75 -9.88 19.46
N PHE A 182 6.66 -10.64 18.36
CA PHE A 182 7.09 -10.22 17.03
C PHE A 182 5.97 -10.39 16.02
N SER A 183 5.93 -9.49 15.05
CA SER A 183 5.05 -9.59 13.88
C SER A 183 5.91 -10.00 12.67
N TYR A 184 5.49 -11.04 11.97
CA TYR A 184 6.21 -11.58 10.82
C TYR A 184 5.23 -11.95 9.71
N PHE A 185 5.74 -11.94 8.48
CA PHE A 185 4.96 -12.25 7.29
C PHE A 185 5.08 -13.74 6.96
N VAL A 186 3.94 -14.40 6.75
CA VAL A 186 3.87 -15.80 6.33
C VAL A 186 3.20 -15.88 4.97
N THR A 187 3.81 -16.63 4.06
CA THR A 187 3.21 -16.96 2.77
C THR A 187 2.11 -18.00 2.96
N THR A 188 0.89 -17.64 2.55
CA THR A 188 -0.25 -18.56 2.63
C THR A 188 -0.48 -19.19 1.27
N PRO A 189 -0.46 -20.54 1.16
CA PRO A 189 -0.70 -21.19 -0.13
C PRO A 189 -2.14 -20.96 -0.58
N VAL A 190 -2.30 -20.45 -1.80
CA VAL A 190 -3.61 -20.23 -2.41
C VAL A 190 -4.13 -21.56 -2.98
N PRO A 191 -5.38 -21.96 -2.71
CA PRO A 191 -5.94 -23.18 -3.27
C PRO A 191 -5.90 -23.18 -4.81
N LEU A 192 -5.58 -24.32 -5.42
CA LEU A 192 -5.52 -24.46 -6.88
C LEU A 192 -6.82 -24.05 -7.58
N LEU A 193 -7.97 -24.36 -6.97
CA LEU A 193 -9.28 -24.01 -7.54
C LEU A 193 -9.45 -22.49 -7.67
N THR A 194 -9.06 -21.72 -6.65
CA THR A 194 -9.15 -20.26 -6.69
C THR A 194 -8.19 -19.68 -7.72
N THR A 195 -7.00 -20.26 -7.88
CA THR A 195 -6.04 -19.89 -8.93
C THR A 195 -6.58 -20.17 -10.32
N CYS A 196 -7.17 -21.36 -10.55
CA CYS A 196 -7.79 -21.71 -11.83
C CYS A 196 -9.00 -20.83 -12.18
N LEU A 197 -9.81 -20.48 -11.19
CA LEU A 197 -10.94 -19.56 -11.35
C LEU A 197 -10.43 -18.15 -11.69
N ALA A 198 -9.45 -17.63 -10.96
CA ALA A 198 -8.83 -16.33 -11.26
C ALA A 198 -8.18 -16.32 -12.65
N ALA A 199 -7.48 -17.39 -13.03
CA ALA A 199 -6.94 -17.55 -14.39
C ALA A 199 -8.04 -17.57 -15.45
N ASN A 200 -9.21 -18.16 -15.16
CA ASN A 200 -10.35 -18.12 -16.08
C ASN A 200 -10.82 -16.67 -16.28
N GLU A 201 -10.82 -15.86 -15.21
CA GLU A 201 -11.17 -14.44 -15.31
C GLU A 201 -10.17 -13.61 -16.14
N VAL A 202 -8.93 -14.06 -16.28
CA VAL A 202 -7.95 -13.43 -17.18
C VAL A 202 -8.30 -13.64 -18.65
N THR A 203 -8.96 -14.74 -19.01
CA THR A 203 -9.28 -15.08 -20.41
C THR A 203 -10.22 -14.05 -21.08
N TRP A 204 -10.99 -13.32 -20.28
CA TRP A 204 -11.78 -12.18 -20.74
C TRP A 204 -10.91 -11.10 -21.41
N LEU A 205 -9.72 -10.84 -20.86
CA LEU A 205 -8.78 -9.89 -21.46
C LEU A 205 -8.30 -10.38 -22.83
N VAL A 206 -8.03 -11.68 -22.95
CA VAL A 206 -7.63 -12.33 -24.21
C VAL A 206 -8.73 -12.16 -25.27
N GLY A 207 -10.00 -12.30 -24.88
CA GLY A 207 -11.13 -12.03 -25.75
C GLY A 207 -11.15 -10.59 -26.27
N ILE A 208 -10.88 -9.61 -25.40
CA ILE A 208 -10.84 -8.19 -25.76
C ILE A 208 -9.66 -7.88 -26.67
N VAL A 209 -8.48 -8.45 -26.39
CA VAL A 209 -7.30 -8.32 -27.25
C VAL A 209 -7.58 -8.91 -28.62
N ASN A 210 -8.16 -10.10 -28.70
CA ASN A 210 -8.57 -10.72 -29.97
C ASN A 210 -9.56 -9.81 -30.74
N ASP A 211 -10.51 -9.18 -30.06
CA ASP A 211 -11.50 -8.30 -30.70
C ASP A 211 -10.87 -7.01 -31.24
N ILE A 212 -9.87 -6.45 -30.54
CA ILE A 212 -9.06 -5.33 -31.07
C ILE A 212 -8.22 -5.80 -32.25
N SER A 213 -7.62 -6.99 -32.13
CA SER A 213 -6.79 -7.59 -33.16
C SER A 213 -7.55 -7.94 -34.44
N LEU A 214 -8.87 -8.15 -34.35
CA LEU A 214 -9.76 -8.51 -35.44
C LEU A 214 -9.72 -7.49 -36.60
N VAL A 215 -9.40 -6.22 -36.31
CA VAL A 215 -9.16 -5.17 -37.31
C VAL A 215 -8.08 -5.57 -38.32
N TRP A 216 -7.04 -6.28 -37.87
CA TRP A 216 -5.94 -6.75 -38.71
C TRP A 216 -6.09 -8.20 -39.15
N THR A 217 -6.62 -9.08 -38.29
CA THR A 217 -6.57 -10.54 -38.49
C THR A 217 -7.82 -11.11 -39.19
N GLN A 218 -8.93 -10.36 -39.19
CA GLN A 218 -10.19 -10.68 -39.89
C GLN A 218 -10.60 -12.17 -39.74
N ASP A 219 -10.67 -12.92 -40.84
CA ASP A 219 -11.23 -14.28 -40.91
C ASP A 219 -10.40 -15.35 -40.17
N HIS A 220 -9.11 -15.12 -39.94
CA HIS A 220 -8.25 -16.08 -39.24
C HIS A 220 -8.52 -16.13 -37.72
N THR A 221 -9.20 -15.11 -37.17
CA THR A 221 -9.46 -14.97 -35.74
C THR A 221 -10.38 -16.08 -35.20
N ILE A 222 -11.38 -16.49 -35.98
CA ILE A 222 -12.40 -17.46 -35.55
C ILE A 222 -11.76 -18.84 -35.26
N ALA A 223 -10.76 -19.24 -36.04
CA ALA A 223 -10.11 -20.54 -35.90
C ALA A 223 -9.20 -20.64 -34.67
N TYR A 224 -8.53 -19.55 -34.29
CA TYR A 224 -7.53 -19.57 -33.22
C TYR A 224 -8.00 -18.97 -31.89
N ALA A 225 -9.09 -18.20 -31.85
CA ALA A 225 -9.53 -17.50 -30.63
C ALA A 225 -9.76 -18.45 -29.43
N THR A 226 -10.39 -19.60 -29.66
CA THR A 226 -10.68 -20.58 -28.61
C THR A 226 -9.40 -21.28 -28.12
N ILE A 227 -8.49 -21.63 -29.04
CA ILE A 227 -7.20 -22.25 -28.72
C ILE A 227 -6.32 -21.26 -27.94
N ASN A 228 -6.24 -20.01 -28.40
CA ASN A 228 -5.51 -18.94 -27.74
C ASN A 228 -6.01 -18.73 -26.30
N SER A 229 -7.32 -18.68 -26.10
CA SER A 229 -7.93 -18.51 -24.78
C SER A 229 -7.63 -19.68 -23.83
N LEU A 230 -7.69 -20.92 -24.33
CA LEU A 230 -7.36 -22.12 -23.56
C LEU A 230 -5.87 -22.18 -23.18
N LEU A 231 -4.97 -21.83 -24.11
CA LEU A 231 -3.54 -21.76 -23.86
C LEU A 231 -3.21 -20.69 -22.82
N MET A 232 -3.76 -19.49 -22.98
CA MET A 232 -3.53 -18.39 -22.04
C MET A 232 -4.06 -18.71 -20.64
N TRP A 233 -5.22 -19.37 -20.54
CA TRP A 233 -5.73 -19.88 -19.27
C TRP A 233 -4.74 -20.82 -18.59
N LEU A 234 -4.25 -21.82 -19.33
CA LEU A 234 -3.34 -22.83 -18.82
C LEU A 234 -1.99 -22.22 -18.41
N ILE A 235 -1.42 -21.34 -19.23
CA ILE A 235 -0.18 -20.62 -18.94
C ILE A 235 -0.34 -19.75 -17.69
N SER A 236 -1.44 -18.99 -17.58
CA SER A 236 -1.72 -18.14 -16.42
C SER A 236 -1.83 -18.95 -15.13
N ALA A 237 -2.52 -20.09 -15.17
CA ALA A 237 -2.67 -20.97 -14.02
C ALA A 237 -1.34 -21.65 -13.63
N LEU A 238 -0.50 -22.03 -14.60
CA LEU A 238 0.79 -22.66 -14.33
C LEU A 238 1.79 -21.66 -13.75
N ILE A 239 1.93 -20.47 -14.34
CA ILE A 239 2.86 -19.43 -13.87
C ILE A 239 2.52 -19.01 -12.44
N SER A 240 1.23 -18.89 -12.11
CA SER A 240 0.81 -18.50 -10.76
C SER A 240 1.10 -19.55 -9.67
N ASN A 241 1.31 -20.81 -10.05
CA ASN A 241 1.56 -21.91 -9.12
C ASN A 241 3.04 -22.30 -9.06
N LEU A 242 3.90 -21.66 -9.86
CA LEU A 242 5.36 -21.78 -9.80
C LEU A 242 5.92 -20.81 -8.75
#